data_AF-A0A3E4XB78-F1
#
_entry.id   AF-A0A3E4XB78-F1
#
_cell.length_a   1.000
_cell.length_b   1.000
_cell.length_c   1.000
_cell.angle_alpha   90.00
_cell.angle_beta   90.00
_cell.angle_gamma   90.00
#
_symmetry.space_group_name_H-M   'P 1'
#
loop_
_entity.id
_entity.type
_entity.pdbx_description
1 polymer ?
#
loop_
_entity_poly.entity_id
_entity_poly.type
_entity_poly.pdbx_seq_one_letter_code
_entity_poly.pdbx_strand_id
1 'polypeptide(L)'
;MNAKGSYLILNVTVKNNGTKAITVSDSDFKLVKDKTEYKTDSTAGIYANDDANLFFTSVNPENEVTGNVVFDLNPDTISDTNLKLKVDAGFGNSNKAFVKINE
;
A
#
# COMPACT_ATOMS: atom_id res chain seq x y z
N MET A 1 -6.44 17.24 -8.70
CA MET A 1 -5.56 16.08 -8.96
C MET A 1 -5.79 15.61 -10.37
N ASN A 2 -4.71 15.34 -11.11
CA ASN A 2 -4.79 14.65 -12.40
C ASN A 2 -3.80 13.49 -12.36
N ALA A 3 -4.27 12.28 -12.66
CA ALA A 3 -3.40 11.15 -12.94
C ALA A 3 -2.62 11.42 -14.24
N LYS A 4 -1.39 10.93 -14.32
CA LYS A 4 -0.65 10.81 -15.58
C LYS A 4 -1.14 9.62 -16.39
N GLY A 5 -1.65 8.58 -15.72
CA GLY A 5 -2.33 7.44 -16.31
C GLY A 5 -3.71 7.25 -15.69
N SER A 6 -3.85 6.21 -14.88
CA SER A 6 -5.07 5.82 -14.18
C SER A 6 -4.72 5.47 -12.74
N TYR A 7 -5.64 5.81 -11.83
CA TYR A 7 -5.47 5.46 -10.43
C TYR A 7 -5.87 4.01 -10.18
N LEU A 8 -4.94 3.23 -9.65
CA LEU A 8 -5.22 1.97 -8.97
C LEU A 8 -5.30 2.26 -7.47
N ILE A 9 -6.49 2.09 -6.90
CA ILE A 9 -6.76 2.31 -5.47
C ILE A 9 -6.95 0.95 -4.83
N LEU A 10 -6.11 0.62 -3.85
CA LEU A 10 -6.24 -0.60 -3.07
C LEU A 10 -6.70 -0.23 -1.66
N ASN A 11 -7.82 -0.80 -1.23
CA ASN A 11 -8.25 -0.72 0.16
C ASN A 11 -7.53 -1.81 0.97
N VAL A 12 -6.74 -1.40 1.96
CA VAL A 12 -5.87 -2.28 2.74
C VAL A 12 -6.16 -2.13 4.21
N THR A 13 -6.20 -3.27 4.91
CA THR A 13 -6.24 -3.33 6.37
C THR A 13 -4.92 -3.92 6.88
N VAL A 14 -4.26 -3.20 7.78
CA VAL A 14 -3.04 -3.64 8.46
C VAL A 14 -3.37 -3.93 9.92
N LYS A 15 -3.26 -5.20 10.31
CA LYS A 15 -3.41 -5.63 11.71
C LYS A 15 -2.04 -5.84 12.36
N ASN A 16 -1.83 -5.24 13.53
CA ASN A 16 -0.62 -5.45 14.32
C ASN A 16 -0.74 -6.69 15.21
N ASN A 17 -0.20 -7.82 14.75
CA ASN A 17 -0.10 -9.05 15.53
C ASN A 17 1.21 -9.14 16.36
N GLY A 18 1.95 -8.04 16.47
CA GLY A 18 3.19 -7.95 17.25
C GLY A 18 2.93 -7.53 18.70
N THR A 19 4.00 -7.46 19.50
CA THR A 19 3.93 -7.09 20.93
C THR A 19 4.25 -5.62 21.21
N LYS A 20 4.58 -4.84 20.16
CA LYS A 20 4.90 -3.41 20.25
C LYS A 20 4.08 -2.63 19.23
N ALA A 21 3.86 -1.34 19.50
CA ALA A 21 3.25 -0.45 18.53
C ALA A 21 4.11 -0.37 17.26
N ILE A 22 3.43 -0.27 16.12
CA ILE A 22 4.02 -0.14 14.80
C ILE A 22 3.61 1.19 14.17
N THR A 23 4.45 1.77 13.32
CA THR A 23 4.03 2.89 12.47
C THR A 23 3.80 2.37 11.07
N VAL A 24 2.60 2.60 10.54
CA VAL A 24 2.23 2.24 9.17
C VAL A 24 2.32 3.48 8.29
N SER A 25 2.93 3.33 7.12
CA SER A 25 3.07 4.36 6.10
C SER A 25 2.71 3.81 4.71
N ASP A 26 2.23 4.67 3.82
CA ASP A 26 1.98 4.28 2.42
C ASP A 26 3.27 3.80 1.71
N SER A 27 4.44 4.30 2.14
CA SER A 27 5.75 3.87 1.66
C SER A 27 6.08 2.40 1.91
N ASP A 28 5.37 1.74 2.84
CA ASP A 28 5.52 0.31 3.13
C ASP A 28 4.93 -0.56 1.99
N PHE A 29 4.16 0.05 1.09
CA PHE A 29 3.47 -0.59 -0.02
C PHE A 29 4.11 -0.23 -1.36
N LYS A 30 4.37 -1.25 -2.17
CA LYS A 30 4.88 -1.09 -3.54
C LYS A 30 4.19 -2.06 -4.48
N LEU A 31 3.99 -1.68 -5.72
CA LEU A 31 3.67 -2.66 -6.77
C LEU A 31 4.95 -3.13 -7.45
N VAL A 32 5.00 -4.39 -7.83
CA VAL A 32 6.12 -4.98 -8.54
C VAL A 32 5.59 -5.75 -9.75
N LYS A 33 6.21 -5.49 -10.90
CA LYS A 33 6.06 -6.28 -12.13
C LYS A 33 7.46 -6.64 -12.62
N ASP A 34 7.76 -7.93 -12.68
CA ASP A 34 9.10 -8.46 -12.96
C ASP A 34 10.18 -7.87 -12.03
N LYS A 35 11.02 -6.97 -12.55
CA LYS A 35 12.08 -6.26 -11.81
C LYS A 35 11.76 -4.79 -11.56
N THR A 36 10.60 -4.32 -12.00
CA THR A 36 10.17 -2.93 -11.90
C THR A 36 9.35 -2.72 -10.63
N GLU A 37 9.74 -1.75 -9.80
CA GLU A 37 8.96 -1.31 -8.64
C GLU A 37 8.21 -0.01 -8.95
N TYR A 38 6.97 0.09 -8.47
CA TYR A 38 6.14 1.27 -8.53
C TYR A 38 5.78 1.70 -7.11
N LYS A 39 5.96 2.99 -6.83
CA LYS A 39 5.66 3.61 -5.54
C LYS A 39 4.24 4.18 -5.52
N THR A 40 3.69 4.34 -4.33
CA THR A 40 2.44 5.05 -4.12
C THR A 40 2.51 6.52 -4.58
N ASP A 41 1.37 7.06 -4.97
CA ASP A 41 1.12 8.49 -5.09
C ASP A 41 0.53 8.97 -3.76
N SER A 42 1.40 9.40 -2.84
CA SER A 42 1.01 9.88 -1.51
C SER A 42 0.08 11.08 -1.58
N THR A 43 0.23 11.96 -2.59
CA THR A 43 -0.68 13.10 -2.75
C THR A 43 -2.07 12.60 -3.08
N ALA A 44 -2.19 11.65 -4.01
CA ALA A 44 -3.47 11.04 -4.33
C ALA A 44 -4.10 10.29 -3.16
N GLY A 45 -3.28 9.59 -2.37
CA GLY A 45 -3.73 8.89 -1.17
C GLY A 45 -4.33 9.82 -0.12
N ILE A 46 -3.85 11.07 0.03
CA ILE A 46 -4.45 12.04 0.96
C ILE A 46 -5.92 12.30 0.60
N TYR A 47 -6.25 12.48 -0.68
CA TYR A 47 -7.62 12.75 -1.12
C TYR A 47 -8.49 11.49 -1.20
N ALA A 48 -7.88 10.31 -1.31
CA ALA A 48 -8.58 9.04 -1.34
C ALA A 48 -8.91 8.49 0.07
N ASN A 49 -8.52 9.18 1.14
CA ASN A 49 -8.80 8.80 2.52
C ASN A 49 -9.45 9.97 3.26
N ASP A 50 -10.52 9.71 4.02
CA ASP A 50 -11.27 10.76 4.72
C ASP A 50 -10.50 11.42 5.88
N ASP A 51 -9.33 10.88 6.29
CA ASP A 51 -8.48 11.41 7.38
C ASP A 51 -6.98 11.07 7.21
N ALA A 52 -6.51 10.82 5.98
CA ALA A 52 -5.11 10.39 5.74
C ALA A 52 -4.69 9.12 6.55
N ASN A 53 -5.64 8.22 6.83
CA ASN A 53 -5.52 7.15 7.83
C ASN A 53 -4.32 6.17 7.72
N LEU A 54 -3.65 6.08 6.57
CA LEU A 54 -2.46 5.23 6.39
C LEU A 54 -1.12 5.99 6.40
N PHE A 55 -1.14 7.31 6.54
CA PHE A 55 0.07 8.13 6.56
C PHE A 55 0.58 8.30 7.99
N PHE A 56 1.62 7.53 8.36
CA PHE A 56 2.30 7.63 9.66
C PHE A 56 1.42 7.31 10.88
N THR A 57 0.43 6.43 10.73
CA THR A 57 -0.45 6.04 11.84
C THR A 57 0.25 5.02 12.73
N SER A 58 0.23 5.26 14.04
CA SER A 58 0.70 4.28 15.01
C SER A 58 -0.41 3.29 15.37
N VAL A 59 -0.12 1.99 15.24
CA VAL A 59 -1.06 0.89 15.52
C VAL A 59 -0.53 0.09 16.70
N ASN A 60 -1.24 0.13 17.82
CA ASN A 60 -0.93 -0.69 19.00
C ASN A 60 -1.10 -2.19 18.72
N PRO A 61 -0.48 -3.09 19.50
CA PRO A 61 -0.74 -4.52 19.45
C PRO A 61 -2.25 -4.85 19.44
N GLU A 62 -2.63 -5.87 18.66
CA GLU A 62 -4.00 -6.36 18.44
C GLU A 62 -4.94 -5.41 17.68
N ASN A 63 -4.58 -4.14 17.51
CA ASN A 63 -5.35 -3.18 16.72
C ASN A 63 -5.07 -3.30 15.22
N GLU A 64 -5.93 -2.68 14.43
CA GLU A 64 -5.78 -2.56 12.99
C GLU A 64 -6.06 -1.14 12.50
N VAL A 65 -5.57 -0.84 11.30
CA VAL A 65 -5.86 0.39 10.56
C VAL A 65 -6.25 0.03 9.14
N THR A 66 -7.26 0.71 8.60
CA THR A 66 -7.71 0.54 7.22
C THR A 66 -7.57 1.86 6.48
N GLY A 67 -7.12 1.79 5.24
CA GLY A 67 -7.17 2.92 4.33
C GLY A 67 -6.83 2.54 2.90
N ASN A 68 -6.78 3.55 2.06
CA ASN A 68 -6.51 3.41 0.64
C ASN A 68 -5.04 3.74 0.33
N VAL A 69 -4.35 2.83 -0.37
CA VAL A 69 -3.07 3.12 -1.03
C VAL A 69 -3.33 3.34 -2.52
N VAL A 70 -2.75 4.40 -3.07
CA VAL A 70 -3.05 4.85 -4.43
C VAL A 70 -1.79 4.80 -5.27
N PHE A 71 -1.91 4.30 -6.50
CA PHE A 71 -0.85 4.29 -7.51
C PHE A 71 -1.36 4.98 -8.77
N ASP A 72 -0.51 5.79 -9.40
CA ASP A 72 -0.76 6.38 -10.72
C ASP A 72 0.05 5.61 -11.77
N LEU A 73 -0.63 4.78 -12.56
CA LEU A 73 -0.04 3.84 -13.51
C LEU A 73 -0.76 3.89 -14.85
N ASN A 74 -0.11 3.48 -15.94
CA ASN A 74 -0.83 3.29 -17.19
C ASN A 74 -1.80 2.09 -17.09
N PRO A 75 -2.92 2.09 -17.85
CA PRO A 75 -3.91 1.02 -17.80
C PRO A 75 -3.34 -0.38 -18.09
N ASP A 76 -2.39 -0.48 -19.04
CA ASP A 76 -1.77 -1.75 -19.40
C ASP A 76 -1.03 -2.40 -18.22
N THR A 77 -0.36 -1.59 -17.40
CA THR A 77 0.31 -2.06 -16.18
C THR A 77 -0.70 -2.55 -15.15
N ILE A 78 -1.80 -1.83 -14.96
CA ILE A 78 -2.88 -2.21 -14.01
C ILE A 78 -3.51 -3.55 -14.42
N SER A 79 -3.69 -3.78 -15.72
CA SER A 79 -4.32 -5.00 -16.25
C SER A 79 -3.38 -6.22 -16.29
N ASP A 80 -2.10 -6.06 -16.00
CA ASP A 80 -1.12 -7.15 -16.08
C ASP A 80 -1.28 -8.12 -14.90
N THR A 81 -1.51 -9.40 -15.20
CA THR A 81 -1.69 -10.46 -14.20
C THR A 81 -0.43 -10.77 -13.37
N ASN A 82 0.74 -10.29 -13.79
CA ASN A 82 1.98 -10.42 -13.03
C ASN A 82 2.21 -9.28 -12.05
N LEU A 83 1.38 -8.24 -12.06
CA LEU A 83 1.44 -7.13 -11.10
C LEU A 83 1.11 -7.65 -9.70
N LYS A 84 2.01 -7.43 -8.75
CA LYS A 84 1.87 -7.87 -7.36
C LYS A 84 2.09 -6.72 -6.41
N LEU A 85 1.31 -6.65 -5.33
CA LEU A 85 1.61 -5.78 -4.20
C LEU A 85 2.68 -6.43 -3.34
N LYS A 86 3.80 -5.74 -3.18
CA LYS A 86 4.88 -6.05 -2.25
C LYS A 86 4.71 -5.15 -1.02
N VAL A 87 4.64 -5.77 0.15
CA VAL A 87 4.63 -5.06 1.43
C VAL A 87 6.01 -5.23 2.07
N ASP A 88 6.75 -4.12 2.17
CA ASP A 88 8.04 -4.05 2.86
C ASP A 88 7.79 -3.51 4.28
N ALA A 89 7.20 -4.35 5.13
CA ALA A 89 6.95 -3.99 6.52
C ALA A 89 8.28 -3.87 7.29
N GLY A 90 8.68 -2.65 7.66
CA GLY A 90 9.88 -2.37 8.47
C GLY A 90 9.82 -2.85 9.93
N PHE A 91 8.99 -3.85 10.25
CA PHE A 91 8.65 -4.27 11.62
C PHE A 91 9.55 -5.34 12.17
N GLY A 92 10.84 -5.08 12.41
CA GLY A 92 11.70 -5.92 13.27
C GLY A 92 11.83 -7.42 12.91
N ASN A 93 11.18 -7.86 11.84
CA ASN A 93 11.05 -9.18 11.27
C ASN A 93 10.83 -8.94 9.78
N SER A 94 11.78 -9.39 8.97
CA SER A 94 11.93 -9.14 7.55
C SER A 94 10.87 -9.85 6.68
N ASN A 95 9.59 -9.71 7.01
CA ASN A 95 8.52 -10.43 6.31
C ASN A 95 8.07 -9.60 5.11
N LYS A 96 8.50 -10.04 3.92
CA LYS A 96 7.97 -9.56 2.64
C LYS A 96 6.77 -10.41 2.26
N ALA A 97 5.62 -9.79 2.08
CA ALA A 97 4.43 -10.45 1.54
C ALA A 97 4.17 -9.96 0.11
N PHE A 98 3.85 -10.89 -0.79
CA PHE A 98 3.35 -10.58 -2.12
C PHE A 98 1.86 -10.95 -2.19
N VAL A 99 1.01 -9.97 -2.49
CA VAL A 99 -0.42 -10.17 -2.72
C VAL A 99 -0.69 -10.00 -4.22
N LYS A 100 -1.34 -11.00 -4.83
CA LYS A 100 -1.83 -10.87 -6.21
C LYS A 100 -3.01 -9.91 -6.25
N ILE A 101 -3.06 -9.07 -7.28
CA ILE A 101 -4.16 -8.14 -7.50
C ILE A 101 -5.01 -8.71 -8.65
N ASN A 102 -6.34 -8.70 -8.50
CA ASN A 102 -7.35 -9.14 -9.48
C ASN A 102 -7.60 -10.67 -9.63
N GLU A 103 -7.59 -11.45 -8.55
CA GLU A 103 -8.23 -12.79 -8.55
C GLU A 103 -9.70 -12.72 -8.13
#